data_AF-U2EBY6-F1
#
_entry.id   AF-U2EBY6-F1
#
_cell.length_a   1.000
_cell.length_b   1.000
_cell.length_c   1.000
_cell.angle_alpha   90.00
_cell.angle_beta   90.00
_cell.angle_gamma   90.00
#
_symmetry.space_group_name_H-M   'P 1'
#
loop_
_entity.id
_entity.type
_entity.pdbx_description
1 polymer ?
#
loop_
_entity_poly.entity_id
_entity_poly.type
_entity_poly.pdbx_seq_one_letter_code
_entity_poly.pdbx_strand_id
1 'polypeptide(L)'
;MIVDPETGARFVNEMADRKKLADEILKAGHPCIGIADEQAIKNSGWKLNKSLKRNIVRKFDTLTELATYYDIPIKTLTESIKRYNQSIDCKVDQDFDKLIPDNADKLEHPPYYGVRLWPKVHYTMGGLRINRDAQVIDEDKKPIKGLYAAGEVVGGVHGANRLGSCAVIECLVFGRIAGRNAGK
;
A
#
# COMPACT_ATOMS: atom_id res chain seq x y z
N MET A 1 -7.63 -9.30 1.71
CA MET A 1 -7.89 -9.55 0.27
C MET A 1 -8.41 -8.26 -0.36
N ILE A 2 -8.17 -8.02 -1.65
CA ILE A 2 -8.79 -6.92 -2.41
C ILE A 2 -9.64 -7.51 -3.53
N VAL A 3 -10.87 -7.02 -3.67
CA VAL A 3 -11.79 -7.44 -4.73
C VAL A 3 -12.32 -6.24 -5.50
N ASP A 4 -12.62 -6.47 -6.77
CA ASP A 4 -13.39 -5.56 -7.59
C ASP A 4 -14.88 -5.74 -7.23
N PRO A 5 -15.61 -4.67 -6.85
CA PRO A 5 -17.03 -4.77 -6.50
C PRO A 5 -17.93 -5.19 -7.67
N GLU A 6 -17.63 -4.84 -8.92
CA GLU A 6 -18.47 -5.20 -10.07
C GLU A 6 -18.40 -6.69 -10.38
N THR A 7 -17.21 -7.29 -10.24
CA THR A 7 -17.00 -8.73 -10.52
C THR A 7 -17.14 -9.60 -9.28
N GLY A 8 -16.80 -9.07 -8.11
CA GLY A 8 -16.64 -9.83 -6.87
C GLY A 8 -15.35 -10.67 -6.82
N ALA A 9 -14.47 -10.52 -7.80
CA ALA A 9 -13.23 -11.29 -7.93
C ALA A 9 -12.01 -10.51 -7.43
N ARG A 10 -10.98 -11.26 -7.00
CA ARG A 10 -9.62 -10.72 -6.88
C ARG A 10 -9.09 -10.41 -8.27
N PHE A 11 -8.22 -9.41 -8.38
CA PHE A 11 -7.64 -8.98 -9.65
C PHE A 11 -6.15 -8.65 -9.55
N VAL A 12 -5.55 -8.72 -8.35
CA VAL A 12 -4.17 -8.29 -8.11
C VAL A 12 -3.57 -8.99 -6.90
N ASN A 13 -2.25 -9.15 -6.93
CA ASN A 13 -1.44 -9.52 -5.77
C ASN A 13 -1.39 -8.37 -4.76
N GLU A 14 -2.03 -8.52 -3.59
CA GLU A 14 -2.13 -7.44 -2.59
C GLU A 14 -0.79 -7.11 -1.90
N MET A 15 0.26 -7.90 -2.13
CA MET A 15 1.63 -7.66 -1.64
C MET A 15 2.57 -7.12 -2.72
N ALA A 16 2.08 -6.89 -3.94
CA ALA A 16 2.86 -6.27 -5.00
C ALA A 16 3.30 -4.85 -4.61
N ASP A 17 4.27 -4.32 -5.37
CA ASP A 17 4.69 -2.93 -5.19
C ASP A 17 3.52 -1.95 -5.45
N ARG A 18 3.60 -0.77 -4.81
CA ARG A 18 2.52 0.22 -4.82
C ARG A 18 2.14 0.70 -6.22
N LYS A 19 3.06 0.68 -7.19
CA LYS A 19 2.79 1.11 -8.56
C LYS A 19 1.87 0.09 -9.23
N LYS A 20 2.24 -1.19 -9.19
CA LYS A 20 1.41 -2.27 -9.77
C LYS A 20 0.01 -2.28 -9.15
N LEU A 21 -0.09 -2.22 -7.83
CA LEU A 21 -1.38 -2.21 -7.15
C LEU A 21 -2.24 -0.99 -7.57
N ALA A 22 -1.63 0.20 -7.66
CA ALA A 22 -2.34 1.40 -8.08
C ALA A 22 -2.78 1.33 -9.55
N ASP A 23 -1.91 0.85 -10.45
CA ASP A 23 -2.22 0.69 -11.87
C ASP A 23 -3.41 -0.25 -12.07
N GLU A 24 -3.44 -1.40 -11.37
CA GLU A 24 -4.56 -2.34 -11.48
C GLU A 24 -5.88 -1.77 -10.94
N ILE A 25 -5.86 -1.03 -9.82
CA ILE A 25 -7.06 -0.34 -9.32
C ILE A 25 -7.52 0.73 -10.30
N LEU A 26 -6.60 1.47 -10.94
CA LEU A 26 -6.95 2.48 -11.94
C LEU A 26 -7.54 1.86 -13.21
N LYS A 27 -7.06 0.69 -13.63
CA LYS A 27 -7.61 -0.06 -14.77
C LYS A 27 -9.06 -0.51 -14.52
N ALA A 28 -9.40 -0.88 -13.28
CA ALA A 28 -10.79 -1.17 -12.91
C ALA A 28 -11.69 0.07 -13.09
N GLY A 29 -11.15 1.29 -12.96
CA GLY A 29 -11.86 2.53 -13.25
C GLY A 29 -12.82 3.00 -12.15
N HIS A 30 -12.95 2.23 -11.06
CA HIS A 30 -13.78 2.57 -9.90
C HIS A 30 -13.13 2.07 -8.60
N PRO A 31 -13.55 2.57 -7.42
CA PRO A 31 -13.01 2.12 -6.14
C PRO A 31 -13.18 0.61 -5.92
N CYS A 32 -12.10 -0.05 -5.52
CA CYS A 32 -12.10 -1.48 -5.16
C CYS A 32 -12.32 -1.66 -3.66
N ILE A 33 -12.64 -2.88 -3.22
CA ILE A 33 -12.96 -3.16 -1.81
C ILE A 33 -11.85 -4.00 -1.18
N GLY A 34 -11.22 -3.45 -0.15
CA GLY A 34 -10.37 -4.21 0.76
C GLY A 34 -11.22 -4.93 1.80
N ILE A 35 -10.99 -6.23 1.98
CA ILE A 35 -11.71 -7.08 2.93
C ILE A 35 -10.71 -7.73 3.89
N ALA A 36 -11.01 -7.65 5.18
CA ALA A 36 -10.34 -8.34 6.26
C ALA A 36 -11.37 -8.91 7.23
N ASP A 37 -11.00 -9.92 8.01
CA ASP A 37 -11.83 -10.51 9.05
C ASP A 37 -11.27 -10.15 10.46
N GLU A 38 -11.96 -10.53 11.52
CA GLU A 38 -11.58 -10.18 12.88
C GLU A 38 -10.19 -10.72 13.26
N GLN A 39 -9.86 -11.92 12.80
CA GLN A 39 -8.56 -12.55 13.06
C GLN A 39 -7.43 -11.78 12.38
N ALA A 40 -7.62 -11.37 11.12
CA ALA A 40 -6.67 -10.54 10.40
C ALA A 40 -6.46 -9.18 11.08
N ILE A 41 -7.51 -8.55 11.60
CA ILE A 41 -7.38 -7.28 12.34
C ILE A 41 -6.56 -7.46 13.62
N LYS A 42 -6.83 -8.52 14.41
CA LYS A 42 -6.06 -8.82 15.62
C LYS A 42 -4.58 -9.03 15.30
N ASN A 43 -4.28 -9.80 14.26
CA ASN A 43 -2.91 -10.14 13.88
C ASN A 43 -2.15 -8.96 13.23
N SER A 44 -2.87 -8.02 12.60
CA SER A 44 -2.26 -6.83 11.99
C SER A 44 -1.77 -5.77 12.99
N GLY A 45 -2.29 -5.78 14.23
CA GLY A 45 -2.07 -4.72 15.21
C GLY A 45 -2.75 -3.38 14.86
N TRP A 46 -3.64 -3.34 13.86
CA TRP A 46 -4.31 -2.11 13.44
C TRP A 46 -5.37 -1.65 14.44
N LYS A 47 -5.31 -0.38 14.82
CA LYS A 47 -6.30 0.26 15.69
C LYS A 47 -7.42 0.88 14.84
N LEU A 48 -8.50 0.13 14.61
CA LEU A 48 -9.60 0.55 13.74
C LEU A 48 -10.58 1.56 14.35
N ASN A 49 -10.53 1.82 15.66
CA ASN A 49 -11.51 2.67 16.38
C ASN A 49 -11.78 4.02 15.69
N LYS A 50 -10.74 4.70 15.22
CA LYS A 50 -10.87 6.00 14.55
C LYS A 50 -11.49 5.87 13.15
N SER A 51 -11.13 4.82 12.42
CA SER A 51 -11.63 4.56 11.07
C SER A 51 -13.09 4.11 11.07
N LEU A 52 -13.47 3.28 12.05
CA LEU A 52 -14.86 2.87 12.30
C LEU A 52 -15.72 4.08 12.66
N LYS A 53 -15.28 4.91 13.61
CA LYS A 53 -16.01 6.13 14.02
C LYS A 53 -16.20 7.14 12.88
N ARG A 54 -15.28 7.14 11.89
CA ARG A 54 -15.34 8.01 10.70
C ARG A 54 -16.00 7.34 9.49
N ASN A 55 -16.52 6.12 9.63
CA ASN A 55 -17.12 5.34 8.55
C ASN A 55 -16.20 5.13 7.33
N ILE A 56 -14.87 5.17 7.55
CA ILE A 56 -13.87 4.88 6.52
C ILE A 56 -13.78 3.35 6.33
N VAL A 57 -13.68 2.65 7.45
CA VAL A 57 -13.81 1.19 7.52
C VAL A 57 -15.19 0.91 8.09
N ARG A 58 -15.87 -0.10 7.56
CA ARG A 58 -17.17 -0.56 8.04
C ARG A 58 -17.09 -2.00 8.49
N LYS A 59 -17.82 -2.32 9.55
CA LYS A 59 -17.93 -3.65 10.14
C LYS A 59 -19.25 -4.27 9.70
N PHE A 60 -19.21 -5.56 9.36
CA PHE A 60 -20.34 -6.37 8.93
C PHE A 60 -20.30 -7.70 9.69
N ASP A 61 -21.42 -8.21 10.14
CA ASP A 61 -21.44 -9.48 10.88
C ASP A 61 -21.41 -10.67 9.91
N THR A 62 -21.85 -10.47 8.67
CA THR A 62 -21.82 -11.50 7.62
C THR A 62 -21.21 -10.99 6.31
N LEU A 63 -20.70 -11.92 5.49
CA LEU A 63 -20.24 -11.59 4.12
C LEU A 63 -21.38 -11.07 3.24
N THR A 64 -22.60 -11.57 3.43
CA THR A 64 -23.78 -11.14 2.68
C THR A 64 -24.10 -9.68 2.92
N GLU A 65 -24.02 -9.21 4.17
CA GLU A 65 -24.19 -7.79 4.51
C GLU A 65 -23.11 -6.91 3.85
N LEU A 66 -21.85 -7.35 3.91
CA LEU A 66 -20.74 -6.64 3.26
C LEU A 66 -20.95 -6.55 1.75
N ALA A 67 -21.30 -7.67 1.12
CA ALA A 67 -21.53 -7.75 -0.31
C ALA A 67 -22.69 -6.87 -0.74
N THR A 68 -23.81 -6.91 -0.01
CA THR A 68 -24.98 -6.06 -0.28
C THR A 68 -24.64 -4.58 -0.14
N TYR A 69 -23.86 -4.19 0.87
CA TYR A 69 -23.51 -2.80 1.11
C TYR A 69 -22.61 -2.20 0.01
N TYR A 70 -21.73 -3.01 -0.57
CA TYR A 70 -20.78 -2.59 -1.61
C TYR A 70 -21.20 -3.00 -3.03
N ASP A 71 -22.45 -3.48 -3.19
CA ASP A 71 -22.99 -3.96 -4.46
C ASP A 71 -22.16 -5.09 -5.11
N ILE A 72 -21.56 -5.95 -4.29
CA ILE A 72 -20.70 -7.06 -4.74
C ILE A 72 -21.53 -8.32 -5.02
N PRO A 73 -21.35 -9.00 -6.16
CA PRO A 73 -21.95 -10.31 -6.40
C PRO A 73 -21.53 -11.35 -5.35
N ILE A 74 -22.43 -11.69 -4.42
CA ILE A 74 -22.12 -12.57 -3.27
C ILE A 74 -21.62 -13.96 -3.70
N LYS A 75 -22.13 -14.49 -4.81
CA LYS A 75 -21.71 -15.79 -5.35
C LYS A 75 -20.22 -15.77 -5.72
N THR A 76 -19.81 -14.81 -6.56
CA THR A 76 -18.42 -14.67 -6.99
C THR A 76 -17.50 -14.29 -5.84
N LEU A 77 -17.98 -13.47 -4.90
CA LEU A 77 -17.20 -13.12 -3.70
C LEU A 77 -16.91 -14.34 -2.83
N THR A 78 -17.92 -15.20 -2.63
CA THR A 78 -17.77 -16.43 -1.83
C THR A 78 -16.81 -17.40 -2.49
N GLU A 79 -16.88 -17.54 -3.81
CA GLU A 79 -15.92 -18.34 -4.60
C GLU A 79 -14.50 -17.77 -4.48
N SER A 80 -14.34 -16.46 -4.54
CA SER A 80 -13.04 -15.79 -4.43
C SER A 80 -12.42 -15.97 -3.04
N ILE A 81 -13.21 -15.87 -1.97
CA ILE A 81 -12.76 -16.14 -0.60
C ILE A 81 -12.36 -17.61 -0.46
N LYS A 82 -13.16 -18.54 -1.01
CA LYS A 82 -12.83 -19.96 -0.99
C LYS A 82 -11.50 -20.24 -1.70
N ARG A 83 -11.27 -19.67 -2.88
CA ARG A 83 -9.99 -19.78 -3.60
C ARG A 83 -8.84 -19.20 -2.79
N TYR A 84 -9.02 -18.02 -2.20
CA TYR A 84 -8.02 -17.40 -1.34
C TYR A 84 -7.65 -18.28 -0.13
N ASN A 85 -8.64 -18.85 0.55
CA ASN A 85 -8.42 -19.74 1.68
C ASN A 85 -7.72 -21.05 1.26
N GLN A 86 -8.03 -21.57 0.07
CA GLN A 86 -7.30 -22.70 -0.51
C GLN A 86 -5.84 -22.35 -0.80
N SER A 87 -5.55 -21.15 -1.29
CA SER A 87 -4.16 -20.67 -1.47
C SER A 87 -3.37 -20.63 -0.17
N ILE A 88 -4.05 -20.36 0.95
CA ILE A 88 -3.43 -20.39 2.28
C ILE A 88 -3.14 -21.83 2.70
N ASP A 89 -4.06 -22.76 2.47
CA ASP A 89 -3.87 -24.18 2.77
C ASP A 89 -2.71 -24.80 2.00
N CYS A 90 -2.61 -24.51 0.70
CA CYS A 90 -1.55 -25.04 -0.15
C CYS A 90 -0.27 -24.20 -0.15
N LYS A 91 -0.25 -23.06 0.58
CA LYS A 91 0.86 -22.09 0.62
C LYS A 91 1.27 -21.52 -0.74
N VAL A 92 0.37 -21.56 -1.73
CA VAL A 92 0.61 -21.07 -3.09
C VAL A 92 -0.62 -20.31 -3.61
N ASP A 93 -0.45 -19.05 -3.96
CA ASP A 93 -1.49 -18.27 -4.65
C ASP A 93 -1.39 -18.50 -6.17
N GLN A 94 -2.22 -19.44 -6.66
CA GLN A 94 -2.27 -19.81 -8.07
C GLN A 94 -2.79 -18.68 -8.98
N ASP A 95 -3.50 -17.69 -8.42
CA ASP A 95 -4.16 -16.67 -9.21
C ASP A 95 -3.23 -15.47 -9.46
N PHE A 96 -2.44 -15.06 -8.46
CA PHE A 96 -1.66 -13.81 -8.53
C PHE A 96 -0.21 -13.93 -8.05
N ASP A 97 0.30 -15.13 -7.80
CA ASP A 97 1.68 -15.37 -7.34
C ASP A 97 2.04 -14.53 -6.09
N LYS A 98 1.04 -14.36 -5.22
CA LYS A 98 1.22 -13.76 -3.91
C LYS A 98 2.01 -14.70 -3.01
N LEU A 99 3.08 -14.17 -2.42
CA LEU A 99 3.77 -14.85 -1.34
C LEU A 99 2.78 -15.08 -0.18
N ILE A 100 2.62 -16.33 0.24
CA ILE A 100 1.79 -16.70 1.39
C ILE A 100 2.69 -16.92 2.60
N PRO A 101 2.70 -16.01 3.58
CA PRO A 101 3.45 -16.21 4.82
C PRO A 101 3.00 -17.46 5.59
N ASP A 102 3.90 -18.00 6.42
CA ASP A 102 3.57 -19.13 7.29
C ASP A 102 2.43 -18.81 8.26
N ASN A 103 2.40 -17.57 8.74
CA ASN A 103 1.38 -17.02 9.62
C ASN A 103 0.19 -16.37 8.88
N ALA A 104 -0.04 -16.69 7.60
CA ALA A 104 -1.21 -16.23 6.88
C ALA A 104 -2.49 -16.91 7.41
N ASP A 105 -3.50 -16.11 7.75
CA ASP A 105 -4.80 -16.59 8.20
C ASP A 105 -5.84 -16.60 7.08
N LYS A 106 -6.73 -17.59 7.15
CA LYS A 106 -7.93 -17.67 6.31
C LYS A 106 -8.90 -16.55 6.66
N LEU A 107 -9.66 -16.13 5.64
CA LEU A 107 -10.72 -15.15 5.77
C LEU A 107 -12.03 -15.90 6.07
N GLU A 108 -12.25 -16.25 7.34
CA GLU A 108 -13.36 -17.11 7.78
C GLU A 108 -13.97 -16.66 9.13
N HIS A 109 -13.39 -15.67 9.80
CA HIS A 109 -13.75 -15.31 11.17
C HIS A 109 -14.53 -13.99 11.21
N PRO A 110 -15.88 -14.03 11.18
CA PRO A 110 -16.66 -12.82 11.35
C PRO A 110 -16.36 -12.15 12.71
N PRO A 111 -16.54 -10.83 12.83
CA PRO A 111 -17.04 -9.91 11.80
C PRO A 111 -16.06 -9.64 10.66
N TYR A 112 -16.59 -9.19 9.53
CA TYR A 112 -15.84 -8.73 8.36
C TYR A 112 -15.73 -7.22 8.34
N TYR A 113 -14.60 -6.73 7.85
CA TYR A 113 -14.28 -5.33 7.71
C TYR A 113 -14.05 -4.99 6.25
N GLY A 114 -14.84 -4.05 5.73
CA GLY A 114 -14.73 -3.56 4.36
C GLY A 114 -14.26 -2.12 4.31
N VAL A 115 -13.40 -1.80 3.36
CA VAL A 115 -12.89 -0.44 3.09
C VAL A 115 -12.81 -0.18 1.59
N ARG A 116 -13.24 1.01 1.15
CA ARG A 116 -13.03 1.45 -0.23
C ARG A 116 -11.58 1.87 -0.44
N LEU A 117 -10.97 1.37 -1.50
CA LEU A 117 -9.60 1.63 -1.88
C LEU A 117 -9.57 2.45 -3.16
N TRP A 118 -8.79 3.52 -3.15
CA TRP A 118 -8.51 4.32 -4.33
C TRP A 118 -7.08 4.89 -4.23
N PRO A 119 -6.30 4.86 -5.32
CA PRO A 119 -4.97 5.45 -5.33
C PRO A 119 -5.04 6.95 -5.05
N LYS A 120 -4.06 7.44 -4.29
CA LYS A 120 -3.90 8.87 -3.99
C LYS A 120 -2.44 9.25 -4.16
N VAL A 121 -2.20 10.44 -4.70
CA VAL A 121 -0.87 11.05 -4.75
C VAL A 121 -0.28 11.07 -3.33
N HIS A 122 0.93 10.53 -3.19
CA HIS A 122 1.53 10.28 -1.88
C HIS A 122 2.94 10.82 -1.73
N TYR A 123 3.79 10.72 -2.76
CA TYR A 123 5.19 11.09 -2.68
C TYR A 123 5.76 11.40 -4.07
N THR A 124 6.65 12.38 -4.17
CA THR A 124 7.36 12.73 -5.42
C THR A 124 8.82 12.29 -5.36
N MET A 125 9.20 11.27 -6.15
CA MET A 125 10.57 10.71 -6.16
C MET A 125 11.61 11.57 -6.89
N GLY A 126 11.14 12.54 -7.70
CA GLY A 126 12.00 13.50 -8.38
C GLY A 126 12.37 14.67 -7.49
N GLY A 127 13.27 15.53 -7.96
CA GLY A 127 13.70 16.70 -7.22
C GLY A 127 15.11 17.15 -7.59
N LEU A 128 15.72 17.96 -6.72
CA LEU A 128 17.09 18.43 -6.86
C LEU A 128 18.07 17.26 -6.82
N ARG A 129 18.97 17.18 -7.79
CA ARG A 129 20.07 16.21 -7.75
C ARG A 129 21.04 16.62 -6.65
N ILE A 130 21.43 15.66 -5.81
CA ILE A 130 22.46 15.87 -4.79
C ILE A 130 23.59 14.84 -4.92
N ASN A 131 24.78 15.18 -4.44
CA ASN A 131 25.84 14.19 -4.18
C ASN A 131 25.72 13.60 -2.76
N ARG A 132 26.69 12.76 -2.37
CA ARG A 132 26.73 12.11 -1.05
C ARG A 132 26.92 13.09 0.11
N ASP A 133 27.39 14.30 -0.17
CA ASP A 133 27.57 15.40 0.78
C ASP A 133 26.34 16.32 0.87
N ALA A 134 25.23 15.93 0.24
CA ALA A 134 23.98 16.68 0.14
C ALA A 134 24.09 18.02 -0.58
N GLN A 135 25.17 18.24 -1.36
CA GLN A 135 25.33 19.43 -2.19
C GLN A 135 24.45 19.31 -3.42
N VAL A 136 23.72 20.38 -3.75
CA VAL A 136 22.92 20.44 -4.98
C VAL A 136 23.85 20.48 -6.19
N ILE A 137 23.51 19.67 -7.19
CA ILE A 137 24.27 19.51 -8.43
C ILE A 137 23.57 20.27 -9.54
N ASP A 138 24.31 21.13 -10.24
CA ASP A 138 23.84 21.88 -11.40
C ASP A 138 23.76 21.02 -12.68
N GLU A 139 23.40 21.66 -13.79
CA GLU A 139 23.27 21.05 -15.11
C GLU A 139 24.62 20.57 -15.68
N ASP A 140 25.72 21.22 -15.30
CA ASP A 140 27.11 20.85 -15.65
C ASP A 140 27.67 19.72 -14.77
N LYS A 141 26.83 19.13 -13.90
CA LYS A 141 27.19 18.08 -12.94
C LYS A 141 28.19 18.54 -11.88
N LYS A 142 28.22 19.83 -11.56
CA LYS A 142 29.08 20.42 -10.52
C LYS A 142 28.27 20.78 -9.27
N PRO A 143 28.88 20.69 -8.08
CA PRO A 143 28.24 21.17 -6.86
C PRO A 143 28.07 22.70 -6.88
N ILE A 144 26.86 23.18 -6.59
CA ILE A 144 26.58 24.60 -6.38
C ILE A 144 27.09 24.97 -4.98
N LYS A 145 28.07 25.87 -4.92
CA LYS A 145 28.69 26.28 -3.65
C LYS A 145 27.64 26.90 -2.72
N GLY A 146 27.56 26.38 -1.50
CA GLY A 146 26.68 26.89 -0.45
C GLY A 146 25.23 26.39 -0.52
N LEU A 147 24.86 25.59 -1.53
CA LEU A 147 23.50 25.08 -1.69
C LEU A 147 23.44 23.58 -1.36
N TYR A 148 22.63 23.25 -0.35
CA TYR A 148 22.40 21.89 0.13
C TYR A 148 20.91 21.58 0.15
N ALA A 149 20.54 20.32 -0.06
CA ALA A 149 19.16 19.88 -0.04
C ALA A 149 19.02 18.49 0.59
N ALA A 150 17.89 18.22 1.24
CA ALA A 150 17.60 16.96 1.88
C ALA A 150 16.08 16.72 2.00
N GLY A 151 15.69 15.44 2.07
CA GLY A 151 14.29 15.03 2.14
C GLY A 151 13.59 15.06 0.79
N GLU A 152 12.25 15.03 0.76
CA GLU A 152 11.44 14.84 -0.46
C GLU A 152 11.66 15.87 -1.59
N VAL A 153 12.35 16.99 -1.31
CA VAL A 153 12.76 17.94 -2.35
C VAL A 153 13.89 17.41 -3.25
N VAL A 154 14.57 16.32 -2.86
CA VAL A 154 15.71 15.75 -3.59
C VAL A 154 15.27 14.60 -4.50
N GLY A 155 15.94 14.49 -5.64
CA GLY A 155 15.72 13.43 -6.61
C GLY A 155 16.84 12.38 -6.60
N GLY A 156 16.51 11.18 -7.08
CA GLY A 156 17.49 10.11 -7.36
C GLY A 156 17.69 9.08 -6.26
N VAL A 157 17.35 9.39 -5.01
CA VAL A 157 17.47 8.44 -3.87
C VAL A 157 16.54 7.23 -4.05
N HIS A 158 15.32 7.47 -4.54
CA HIS A 158 14.29 6.43 -4.66
C HIS A 158 14.10 5.91 -6.10
N GLY A 159 14.81 6.47 -7.08
CA GLY A 159 14.62 6.14 -8.49
C GLY A 159 13.17 6.31 -8.95
N ALA A 160 12.63 5.30 -9.64
CA ALA A 160 11.27 5.35 -10.21
C ALA A 160 10.15 5.01 -9.22
N ASN A 161 10.44 4.29 -8.13
CA ASN A 161 9.44 3.87 -7.16
C ASN A 161 10.05 3.77 -5.75
N ARG A 162 9.49 4.53 -4.82
CA ARG A 162 9.97 4.54 -3.43
C ARG A 162 9.45 3.34 -2.66
N LEU A 163 10.37 2.63 -1.99
CA LEU A 163 10.02 1.60 -1.03
C LEU A 163 9.34 2.17 0.23
N GLY A 164 8.45 1.35 0.81
CA GLY A 164 7.80 1.69 2.07
C GLY A 164 8.83 2.03 3.17
N SER A 165 8.49 3.00 4.01
CA SER A 165 9.32 3.43 5.16
C SER A 165 10.68 4.10 4.86
N CYS A 166 11.11 4.21 3.60
CA CYS A 166 12.40 4.82 3.27
C CYS A 166 12.43 6.36 3.29
N ALA A 167 11.29 7.06 3.16
CA ALA A 167 11.25 8.53 3.10
C ALA A 167 11.72 9.20 4.41
N VAL A 168 11.30 8.69 5.57
CA VAL A 168 11.69 9.28 6.86
C VAL A 168 13.19 9.12 7.10
N ILE A 169 13.73 7.94 6.77
CA ILE A 169 15.16 7.65 6.92
C ILE A 169 15.99 8.53 6.00
N GLU A 170 15.57 8.73 4.75
CA GLU A 170 16.20 9.68 3.83
C GLU A 170 16.26 11.09 4.43
N CYS A 171 15.13 11.62 4.92
CA CYS A 171 15.09 12.95 5.54
C CYS A 171 16.09 13.07 6.70
N LEU A 172 16.15 12.05 7.57
CA LEU A 172 17.05 12.04 8.71
C LEU A 172 18.53 12.00 8.29
N VAL A 173 18.87 11.10 7.37
CA VAL A 173 20.26 10.89 6.94
C VAL A 173 20.76 12.11 6.15
N PHE A 174 20.07 12.50 5.08
CA PHE A 174 20.52 13.62 4.26
C PHE A 174 20.33 14.96 4.98
N GLY A 175 19.34 15.10 5.86
CA GLY A 175 19.19 16.30 6.69
C GLY A 175 20.38 16.49 7.63
N ARG A 176 20.85 15.40 8.27
CA ARG A 176 22.06 15.43 9.10
C ARG A 176 23.32 15.73 8.29
N ILE A 177 23.47 15.16 7.10
CA ILE A 177 24.62 15.39 6.23
C ILE A 177 24.63 16.85 5.75
N ALA A 178 23.50 17.35 5.23
CA ALA A 178 23.35 18.72 4.78
C ALA A 178 23.68 19.72 5.90
N GLY A 179 23.10 19.55 7.09
CA GLY A 179 23.39 20.44 8.22
C GLY A 179 24.86 20.46 8.64
N ARG A 180 25.53 19.30 8.66
CA ARG A 180 26.96 19.22 9.00
C ARG A 180 27.87 19.86 7.95
N ASN A 181 27.52 19.77 6.68
CA ASN A 181 28.34 20.32 5.60
C ASN A 181 28.05 21.81 5.36
N ALA A 182 26.82 22.27 5.58
CA ALA A 182 26.46 23.68 5.48
C ALA A 182 27.02 24.53 6.65
N GLY A 183 27.25 23.92 7.82
CA GLY A 183 27.80 24.60 9.00
C GLY A 183 29.33 24.59 9.13
N LYS A 184 30.05 24.07 8.12
CA LYS A 184 31.52 24.16 8.03
C LYS A 184 31.93 25.44 7.32
#